data_AF-A0A7X5N440-F1
#
_entry.id   AF-A0A7X5N440-F1
#
_cell.length_a   1.000
_cell.length_b   1.000
_cell.length_c   1.000
_cell.angle_alpha   90.00
_cell.angle_beta   90.00
_cell.angle_gamma   90.00
#
_symmetry.space_group_name_H-M   'P 1'
#
loop_
_entity.id
_entity.type
_entity.pdbx_description
1 polymer ?
#
loop_
_entity_poly.entity_id
_entity_poly.type
_entity_poly.pdbx_seq_one_letter_code
_entity_poly.pdbx_strand_id
1 'polypeptide(L)'
;SNRIARIAIKSGLKTLVFAQTRLMVEVLTKYLKDIFDHDPRKPARIRAYRGGYLPTERREVERAMRAGNIDGIISTSALELGVDIGALD
;
A
#
# COMPACT_ATOMS: atom_id res chain seq x y z
N SER A 1 -3.05 10.20 -9.69
CA SER A 1 -2.64 9.34 -8.56
C SER A 1 -1.44 8.43 -8.87
N ASN A 2 -1.50 7.55 -9.89
CA ASN A 2 -0.42 6.57 -10.18
C ASN A 2 0.98 7.20 -10.36
N ARG A 3 1.10 8.27 -11.18
CA ARG A 3 2.39 8.95 -11.42
C ARG A 3 3.03 9.50 -10.14
N ILE A 4 2.24 10.10 -9.26
CA ILE A 4 2.72 10.70 -8.00
C ILE A 4 3.16 9.59 -7.04
N ALA A 5 2.32 8.57 -6.85
CA ALA A 5 2.64 7.42 -5.99
C ALA A 5 3.94 6.72 -6.45
N ARG A 6 4.11 6.53 -7.76
CA ARG A 6 5.33 5.96 -8.33
C ARG A 6 6.57 6.81 -8.02
N ILE A 7 6.48 8.13 -8.13
CA ILE A 7 7.60 9.03 -7.86
C ILE A 7 7.95 8.99 -6.37
N ALA A 8 6.96 9.11 -5.49
CA ALA A 8 7.16 9.06 -4.05
C ALA A 8 7.86 7.75 -3.61
N ILE A 9 7.36 6.60 -4.05
CA ILE A 9 7.94 5.28 -3.73
C ILE A 9 9.36 5.15 -4.30
N LYS A 10 9.63 5.66 -5.51
CA LYS A 10 10.99 5.68 -6.08
C LYS A 10 11.95 6.54 -5.27
N SER A 11 11.47 7.62 -4.66
CA SER A 11 12.24 8.49 -3.78
C SER A 11 12.41 7.92 -2.36
N GLY A 12 11.94 6.69 -2.10
CA GLY A 12 12.03 6.04 -0.79
C GLY A 12 10.96 6.46 0.20
N LEU A 13 9.94 7.21 -0.23
CA LEU A 13 8.86 7.67 0.64
C LEU A 13 7.79 6.58 0.81
N LYS A 14 7.38 6.37 2.06
CA LYS A 14 6.25 5.51 2.40
C LYS A 14 4.96 6.17 1.94
N THR A 15 4.19 5.47 1.11
CA THR A 15 3.08 6.07 0.36
C THR A 15 1.76 5.35 0.62
N LEU A 16 0.75 6.08 1.11
CA LEU A 16 -0.64 5.64 1.16
C LEU A 16 -1.42 6.25 -0.01
N VAL A 17 -2.13 5.43 -0.78
CA VAL A 17 -2.96 5.87 -1.90
C VAL A 17 -4.41 5.49 -1.66
N PHE A 18 -5.27 6.48 -1.58
CA PHE A 18 -6.72 6.28 -1.49
C PHE A 18 -7.36 6.32 -2.87
N ALA A 19 -8.25 5.36 -3.13
CA ALA A 19 -9.00 5.25 -4.36
C ALA A 19 -10.51 5.06 -4.08
N GLN A 20 -11.35 5.63 -4.95
CA GLN A 20 -12.79 5.71 -4.74
C GLN A 20 -13.51 4.34 -4.85
N THR A 21 -12.95 3.39 -5.60
CA THR A 21 -13.60 2.09 -5.85
C THR A 21 -12.63 0.94 -5.62
N ARG A 22 -13.18 -0.23 -5.28
CA ARG A 22 -12.39 -1.47 -5.14
C ARG A 22 -11.66 -1.82 -6.44
N LEU A 23 -12.31 -1.64 -7.59
CA LEU A 23 -11.69 -1.86 -8.89
C LEU A 23 -10.45 -0.98 -9.09
N MET A 24 -10.53 0.30 -8.71
CA MET A 24 -9.38 1.20 -8.82
C MET A 24 -8.23 0.80 -7.90
N VAL A 25 -8.52 0.27 -6.70
CA VAL A 25 -7.50 -0.32 -5.81
C VAL A 25 -6.78 -1.47 -6.51
N GLU A 26 -7.51 -2.41 -7.11
CA GLU A 26 -6.90 -3.54 -7.83
C GLU A 26 -6.01 -3.07 -8.98
N VAL A 27 -6.53 -2.16 -9.79
CA VAL A 27 -5.85 -1.63 -10.97
C VAL A 27 -4.56 -0.91 -10.57
N LEU A 28 -4.62 0.01 -9.61
CA LEU A 28 -3.44 0.74 -9.12
C LEU A 28 -2.43 -0.19 -8.45
N THR A 29 -2.91 -1.15 -7.65
CA THR A 29 -2.04 -2.14 -7.00
C THR A 29 -1.28 -2.96 -8.04
N LYS A 30 -1.97 -3.46 -9.08
CA LYS A 30 -1.33 -4.21 -10.16
C LYS A 30 -0.27 -3.38 -10.87
N TYR A 31 -0.60 -2.16 -11.28
CA TYR A 31 0.36 -1.28 -11.95
C TYR A 31 1.60 -1.00 -11.11
N LEU A 32 1.45 -0.78 -9.81
CA LEU A 32 2.59 -0.51 -8.92
C LEU A 32 3.39 -1.79 -8.64
N LYS A 33 2.75 -2.95 -8.50
CA LYS A 33 3.44 -4.24 -8.40
C LYS A 33 4.25 -4.57 -9.65
N ASP A 34 3.71 -4.33 -10.84
CA ASP A 34 4.45 -4.54 -12.10
C ASP A 34 5.73 -3.69 -12.17
N ILE A 35 5.78 -2.56 -11.45
CA ILE A 35 6.94 -1.67 -11.41
C ILE A 35 7.92 -2.04 -10.30
N PHE A 36 7.43 -2.36 -9.10
CA PHE A 36 8.25 -2.48 -7.89
C PHE A 36 8.46 -3.93 -7.42
N ASP A 37 7.57 -4.84 -7.80
CA ASP A 37 7.48 -6.23 -7.32
C ASP A 37 7.56 -7.25 -8.47
N HIS A 38 8.16 -6.88 -9.61
CA HIS A 38 8.27 -7.76 -10.78
C HIS A 38 9.23 -8.95 -10.58
N ASP A 39 10.21 -8.83 -9.67
CA ASP A 39 11.14 -9.90 -9.33
C ASP A 39 10.54 -10.77 -8.20
N PRO A 40 10.09 -12.00 -8.49
CA PRO A 40 9.42 -12.85 -7.49
C PRO A 40 10.35 -13.34 -6.38
N ARG A 41 11.67 -13.16 -6.52
CA ARG A 41 12.66 -13.51 -5.49
C ARG A 41 12.74 -12.46 -4.38
N LYS A 42 12.17 -11.27 -4.60
CA LYS A 42 12.19 -10.17 -3.64
C LYS A 42 10.85 -10.08 -2.90
N PRO A 43 10.85 -9.68 -1.62
CA PRO A 43 9.61 -9.40 -0.90
C PRO A 43 8.79 -8.32 -1.60
N ALA A 44 7.47 -8.51 -1.68
CA ALA A 44 6.58 -7.54 -2.29
C ALA A 44 6.46 -6.28 -1.42
N ARG A 45 6.79 -5.13 -2.02
CA ARG A 45 6.84 -3.80 -1.44
C ARG A 45 5.50 -3.08 -1.53
N ILE A 46 4.59 -3.55 -2.38
CA ILE A 46 3.28 -2.95 -2.62
C ILE A 46 2.15 -3.87 -2.13
N ARG A 47 1.23 -3.33 -1.33
CA ARG A 47 0.05 -4.04 -0.83
C ARG A 47 -1.25 -3.29 -1.15
N ALA A 48 -2.31 -4.05 -1.42
CA ALA A 48 -3.67 -3.53 -1.32
C ALA A 48 -4.12 -3.65 0.13
N TYR A 49 -5.00 -2.75 0.56
CA TYR A 49 -5.71 -2.83 1.84
C TYR A 49 -7.20 -2.74 1.56
N ARG A 50 -7.95 -3.73 2.05
CA ARG A 50 -9.36 -3.90 1.71
C ARG A 50 -10.16 -4.08 3.00
N GLY A 51 -11.38 -3.58 3.02
CA GLY A 51 -12.28 -3.73 4.18
C GLY A 51 -12.61 -5.18 4.55
N GLY A 52 -12.40 -6.14 3.63
CA GLY A 52 -12.56 -7.57 3.91
C GLY A 52 -11.40 -8.23 4.64
N TYR A 53 -10.30 -7.51 4.92
CA TYR A 53 -9.19 -8.04 5.70
C TYR A 53 -9.60 -8.23 7.16
N LEU A 54 -9.19 -9.38 7.71
CA LEU A 54 -9.26 -9.66 9.13
C LEU A 54 -8.44 -8.62 9.91
N PRO A 55 -8.79 -8.33 11.18
CA PRO A 55 -8.02 -7.40 12.01
C PRO A 55 -6.51 -7.75 12.10
N THR A 56 -6.17 -9.03 12.07
CA THR A 56 -4.79 -9.53 12.08
C THR A 56 -4.04 -9.18 10.80
N GLU A 57 -4.66 -9.36 9.63
CA GLU A 57 -4.10 -9.01 8.32
C GLU A 57 -3.84 -7.51 8.22
N ARG A 58 -4.78 -6.69 8.73
CA ARG A 58 -4.63 -5.23 8.78
C ARG A 58 -3.41 -4.82 9.61
N ARG A 59 -3.29 -5.38 10.83
CA ARG A 59 -2.13 -5.15 11.71
C ARG A 59 -0.82 -5.63 11.11
N GLU A 60 -0.81 -6.74 10.38
CA GLU A 60 0.40 -7.22 9.70
C GLU A 60 0.88 -6.23 8.65
N VAL A 61 -0.04 -5.74 7.81
CA VAL A 61 0.27 -4.74 6.78
C VAL A 61 0.77 -3.43 7.40
N GLU A 62 0.11 -2.95 8.45
CA GLU A 62 0.52 -1.74 9.19
C GLU A 62 1.92 -1.89 9.82
N ARG A 63 2.19 -3.03 10.47
CA ARG A 63 3.51 -3.34 11.05
C ARG A 63 4.58 -3.44 9.97
N ALA A 64 4.29 -4.10 8.86
CA ALA A 64 5.23 -4.25 7.76
C ALA A 64 5.55 -2.89 7.09
N MET A 65 4.58 -1.97 7.03
CA MET A 65 4.83 -0.61 6.57
C MET A 65 5.71 0.18 7.55
N ARG A 66 5.41 0.14 8.86
CA ARG A 66 6.22 0.77 9.92
C ARG A 66 7.65 0.21 9.97
N ALA A 67 7.82 -1.09 9.78
CA ALA A 67 9.12 -1.76 9.75
C ALA A 67 9.92 -1.47 8.47
N GLY A 68 9.33 -0.77 7.50
CA GLY A 68 10.01 -0.43 6.25
C GLY A 68 9.94 -1.51 5.16
N ASN A 69 9.27 -2.63 5.41
CA ASN A 69 9.17 -3.77 4.47
C ASN A 69 8.15 -3.53 3.34
N ILE A 70 7.19 -2.63 3.57
CA ILE A 70 6.23 -2.16 2.57
C ILE A 70 6.50 -0.69 2.31
N ASP A 71 6.47 -0.28 1.05
CA ASP A 71 6.63 1.12 0.64
C ASP A 71 5.33 1.75 0.18
N GLY A 72 4.37 0.95 -0.29
CA GLY A 72 3.12 1.44 -0.86
C GLY A 72 1.91 0.64 -0.40
N ILE A 73 0.89 1.32 0.11
CA ILE A 73 -0.42 0.73 0.37
C ILE A 73 -1.49 1.46 -0.46
N ILE A 74 -2.35 0.70 -1.12
CA ILE A 74 -3.49 1.21 -1.87
C ILE A 74 -4.79 0.74 -1.21
N SER A 75 -5.71 1.65 -0.89
CA SER A 75 -6.98 1.32 -0.23
C SER A 75 -8.15 2.14 -0.74
N THR A 76 -9.35 1.66 -0.46
CA THR A 76 -10.53 2.55 -0.40
C THR A 76 -10.56 3.28 0.95
N SER A 77 -11.64 4.02 1.23
CA SER A 77 -11.92 4.64 2.54
C SER A 77 -11.88 3.65 3.74
N ALA A 78 -11.70 2.35 3.51
CA ALA A 78 -11.46 1.35 4.56
C ALA A 78 -10.21 1.60 5.41
N LEU A 79 -9.26 2.44 4.95
CA LEU A 79 -8.13 2.92 5.77
C LEU A 79 -8.45 4.21 6.56
N GLU A 80 -9.55 4.92 6.27
CA GLU A 80 -9.89 6.20 6.93
C GLU A 80 -10.35 6.01 8.39
N LEU A 81 -10.75 4.79 8.77
CA LEU A 81 -11.25 4.47 10.12
C LEU A 81 -10.24 3.65 10.90
N GLY A 82 -9.33 4.32 11.61
CA GLY A 82 -8.63 3.75 12.78
C GLY A 82 -7.25 3.18 12.53
N VAL A 83 -6.58 3.58 11.45
CA VAL A 83 -5.23 3.11 11.15
C VAL A 83 -4.21 3.91 11.97
N ASP A 84 -3.70 3.26 13.00
CA ASP A 84 -2.49 3.68 13.71
C ASP A 84 -1.28 3.31 12.84
N ILE A 85 -1.14 3.92 11.66
CA ILE A 85 0.15 4.03 10.96
C ILE A 85 0.76 5.28 11.56
N GLY A 86 1.53 5.09 12.64
CA GLY A 86 2.30 6.15 13.28
C GLY A 86 2.95 7.05 12.22
N ALA A 87 2.88 8.37 12.45
CA ALA A 87 3.14 9.44 11.49
C ALA A 87 4.13 9.03 10.38
N LEU A 88 3.60 8.99 9.15
CA LEU A 88 4.40 8.92 7.94
C LEU A 88 5.19 10.24 7.86
N ASP A 89 6.39 10.26 8.43
CA ASP A 89 7.40 11.28 8.15
C ASP A 89 8.16 10.89 6.88
#